data_AF-A0A9Q3BAZ6-F1
#
_entry.id   AF-A0A9Q3BAZ6-F1
#
_cell.length_a   1.000
_cell.length_b   1.000
_cell.length_c   1.000
_cell.angle_alpha   90.00
_cell.angle_beta   90.00
_cell.angle_gamma   90.00
#
_symmetry.space_group_name_H-M   'P 1'
#
loop_
_entity.id
_entity.type
_entity.pdbx_description
1 polymer ?
#
loop_
_entity_poly.entity_id
_entity_poly.type
_entity_poly.pdbx_seq_one_letter_code
_entity_poly.pdbx_strand_id
1 'polypeptide(L)'
;MLDIERPYPPLLRRPAYPEIPKSIEALELHIKEILDLVVIQKVGHNEEVEITTPFIVAWHNGKSRMVGDFRTLKAYTVPTGT
;
A
#
# COMPACT_ATOMS: atom_id res chain seq x y z
N MET A 1 10.88 11.69 5.13
CA MET A 1 12.05 10.79 5.27
C MET A 1 11.71 9.74 6.32
N LEU A 2 12.21 8.50 6.21
CA LEU A 2 12.10 7.55 7.33
C LEU A 2 13.04 7.99 8.47
N ASP A 3 12.60 7.83 9.72
CA ASP A 3 13.40 8.14 10.92
C ASP A 3 14.19 6.95 11.46
N ILE A 4 14.16 5.83 10.72
CA ILE A 4 14.77 4.55 11.08
C ILE A 4 15.69 4.06 9.95
N GLU A 5 16.75 3.35 10.34
CA GLU A 5 17.67 2.68 9.43
C GLU A 5 17.36 1.17 9.33
N ARG A 6 17.93 0.52 8.32
CA ARG A 6 17.85 -0.94 8.19
C ARG A 6 18.60 -1.62 9.35
N PRO A 7 18.13 -2.77 9.86
CA PRO A 7 16.95 -3.51 9.42
C PRO A 7 15.64 -2.86 9.90
N TYR A 8 14.64 -2.80 9.01
CA TYR A 8 13.34 -2.23 9.36
C TYR A 8 12.57 -3.11 10.37
N PRO A 9 11.80 -2.50 11.30
CA PRO A 9 10.97 -3.23 12.24
C PRO A 9 10.02 -4.22 11.54
N PRO A 10 9.82 -5.44 12.07
CA PRO A 10 8.88 -6.41 11.50
C PRO A 10 7.46 -5.87 11.34
N LEU A 11 7.08 -4.88 12.16
CA LEU A 11 5.78 -4.21 12.08
C LEU A 11 5.54 -3.50 10.73
N LEU A 12 6.60 -3.12 9.99
CA LEU A 12 6.51 -2.56 8.65
C LEU A 12 6.29 -3.61 7.55
N ARG A 13 6.37 -4.91 7.86
CA ARG A 13 5.99 -6.01 6.95
C ARG A 13 4.55 -6.41 7.21
N ARG A 14 3.62 -5.50 6.91
CA ARG A 14 2.20 -5.72 7.15
C ARG A 14 1.62 -6.66 6.07
N PRO A 15 0.94 -7.75 6.44
CA PRO A 15 0.25 -8.59 5.47
C PRO A 15 -0.98 -7.87 4.91
N ALA A 16 -1.44 -8.31 3.73
CA ALA A 16 -2.73 -7.88 3.20
C ALA A 16 -3.86 -8.26 4.17
N TYR A 17 -4.90 -7.43 4.22
CA TYR A 17 -6.11 -7.77 4.96
C TYR A 17 -6.96 -8.78 4.17
N PRO A 18 -7.71 -9.67 4.85
CA PRO A 18 -8.69 -10.50 4.18
C PRO A 18 -9.77 -9.62 3.56
N GLU A 19 -10.07 -9.84 2.28
CA GLU A 19 -11.02 -9.04 1.51
C GLU A 19 -12.11 -9.92 0.89
N ILE A 20 -13.29 -9.33 0.71
CA ILE A 20 -14.43 -9.99 0.06
C ILE A 20 -14.30 -9.91 -1.48
N PRO A 21 -14.93 -10.82 -2.25
CA PRO A 21 -14.76 -10.88 -3.71
C PRO A 21 -14.95 -9.54 -4.44
N LYS A 22 -16.01 -8.80 -4.08
CA LYS A 22 -16.29 -7.46 -4.64
C LYS A 22 -15.15 -6.46 -4.39
N SER A 23 -14.49 -6.52 -3.23
CA SER A 23 -13.35 -5.67 -2.92
C SER A 23 -12.11 -6.08 -3.71
N ILE A 24 -11.90 -7.38 -3.89
CA ILE A 24 -10.78 -7.91 -4.69
C ILE A 24 -10.91 -7.45 -6.15
N GLU A 25 -12.08 -7.62 -6.77
CA GLU A 25 -12.33 -7.17 -8.15
C GLU A 25 -12.09 -5.66 -8.33
N ALA A 26 -12.58 -4.85 -7.38
CA ALA A 26 -12.35 -3.41 -7.40
C ALA A 26 -10.86 -3.07 -7.22
N LEU A 27 -10.15 -3.77 -6.33
CA LEU A 27 -8.73 -3.57 -6.09
C LEU A 27 -7.90 -3.92 -7.33
N GLU A 28 -8.20 -5.03 -8.00
CA GLU A 28 -7.56 -5.44 -9.24
C GLU A 28 -7.76 -4.42 -10.36
N LEU A 29 -8.97 -3.87 -10.49
CA LEU A 29 -9.25 -2.78 -11.44
C LEU A 29 -8.40 -1.54 -11.14
N HIS A 30 -8.41 -1.07 -9.88
CA HIS A 30 -7.61 0.10 -9.47
C HIS A 30 -6.11 -0.13 -9.71
N ILE A 31 -5.58 -1.30 -9.34
CA ILE A 31 -4.16 -1.64 -9.55
C ILE A 31 -3.83 -1.61 -11.04
N LYS A 32 -4.69 -2.19 -11.90
CA LYS A 32 -4.48 -2.19 -13.34
C LYS A 32 -4.43 -0.77 -13.90
N GLU A 33 -5.39 0.08 -13.57
CA GLU A 33 -5.45 1.47 -14.03
C GLU A 33 -4.19 2.25 -13.61
N ILE A 34 -3.72 2.06 -12.38
CA ILE A 34 -2.55 2.76 -11.84
C ILE A 34 -1.24 2.22 -12.44
N LEU A 35 -1.18 0.92 -12.78
CA LEU A 35 -0.07 0.33 -13.54
C LEU A 35 -0.02 0.90 -14.97
N ASP A 36 -1.16 1.02 -15.65
CA ASP A 36 -1.26 1.56 -17.02
C ASP A 36 -0.83 3.04 -17.06
N LEU A 37 -1.07 3.78 -15.97
CA LEU A 37 -0.61 5.16 -15.78
C LEU A 37 0.86 5.25 -15.34
N VAL A 38 1.55 4.13 -15.12
CA VAL A 38 2.96 4.06 -14.68
C VAL A 38 3.19 4.81 -13.36
N VAL A 39 2.17 4.86 -12.50
CA VAL A 39 2.26 5.47 -11.16
C VAL A 39 2.84 4.47 -10.14
N ILE A 40 2.57 3.18 -10.35
CA ILE A 40 3.18 2.07 -9.61
C ILE A 40 3.80 1.09 -10.60
N GLN A 41 4.68 0.23 -10.10
CA GLN A 41 5.25 -0.88 -10.87
C GLN A 41 5.20 -2.18 -10.06
N LYS A 42 5.18 -3.31 -10.76
CA LYS A 42 5.38 -4.61 -10.12
C LYS A 42 6.82 -4.70 -9.64
N VAL A 43 6.99 -5.19 -8.42
CA VAL A 43 8.33 -5.52 -7.89
C VAL A 43 8.81 -6.81 -8.55
N GLY A 44 10.05 -6.82 -9.06
CA GLY A 44 10.65 -7.99 -9.69
C GLY A 44 10.85 -9.14 -8.71
N HIS A 45 10.92 -10.38 -9.23
CA HIS A 45 11.10 -11.58 -8.41
C HIS A 45 12.38 -11.58 -7.55
N ASN A 46 13.42 -10.89 -8.02
CA ASN A 46 14.72 -10.80 -7.34
C ASN A 46 14.88 -9.54 -6.49
N GLU A 47 13.85 -8.70 -6.40
CA GLU A 47 13.90 -7.47 -5.61
C GLU A 47 13.46 -7.76 -4.17
N GLU A 48 14.28 -7.34 -3.21
CA GLU A 48 13.96 -7.48 -1.80
C GLU A 48 12.89 -6.47 -1.39
N VAL A 49 11.76 -6.96 -0.89
CA VAL A 49 10.70 -6.13 -0.31
C VAL A 49 10.77 -6.20 1.21
N GLU A 50 11.18 -5.10 1.82
CA GLU A 50 11.33 -5.05 3.28
C GLU A 50 10.16 -4.38 4.01
N ILE A 51 9.39 -3.55 3.30
CA ILE A 51 8.25 -2.80 3.81
C ILE A 51 7.04 -3.11 2.94
N THR A 52 5.93 -3.49 3.55
CA THR A 52 4.65 -3.72 2.89
C THR A 52 3.55 -2.97 3.62
N THR A 53 2.64 -2.35 2.86
CA THR A 53 1.48 -1.63 3.40
C THR A 53 0.21 -2.22 2.80
N PRO A 54 -0.77 -2.65 3.61
CA PRO A 54 -2.01 -3.19 3.09
C PRO A 54 -2.86 -2.07 2.51
N PHE A 55 -3.58 -2.42 1.46
CA PHE A 55 -4.60 -1.57 0.85
C PHE A 55 -5.98 -2.17 1.10
N ILE A 56 -6.97 -1.29 1.22
CA ILE A 56 -8.39 -1.64 1.35
C ILE A 56 -9.20 -0.90 0.28
N VAL A 57 -10.43 -1.34 0.07
CA VAL A 57 -11.39 -0.65 -0.79
C VAL A 57 -12.47 0.05 0.04
N ALA A 58 -12.59 1.36 -0.11
CA ALA A 58 -13.69 2.14 0.45
C ALA A 58 -14.77 2.38 -0.61
N TRP A 59 -16.04 2.18 -0.25
CA TRP A 59 -17.19 2.37 -1.15
C TRP A 59 -18.00 3.59 -0.75
N HIS A 60 -18.33 4.44 -1.72
CA HIS A 60 -19.20 5.59 -1.52
C HIS A 60 -19.96 5.93 -2.80
N ASN A 61 -21.29 6.07 -2.73
CA ASN A 61 -22.17 6.38 -3.86
C ASN A 61 -21.92 5.51 -5.10
N GLY A 62 -21.79 4.19 -4.89
CA GLY A 62 -21.56 3.22 -5.96
C GLY A 62 -20.15 3.24 -6.57
N LYS A 63 -19.25 4.12 -6.08
CA LYS A 63 -17.85 4.20 -6.53
C LYS A 63 -16.93 3.61 -5.47
N SER A 64 -15.89 2.90 -5.92
CA SER A 64 -14.83 2.37 -5.08
C SER A 64 -13.60 3.27 -5.10
N ARG A 65 -12.84 3.28 -4.01
CA ARG A 65 -11.53 3.93 -3.89
C ARG A 65 -10.55 2.97 -3.23
N MET A 66 -9.36 2.82 -3.80
CA MET A 66 -8.25 2.12 -3.18
C MET A 66 -7.58 3.02 -2.13
N VAL A 67 -7.39 2.54 -0.91
CA VAL A 67 -6.85 3.30 0.23
C VAL A 67 -5.73 2.51 0.89
N GLY A 68 -4.53 3.09 0.96
CA GLY A 68 -3.39 2.49 1.65
C GLY A 68 -3.41 2.80 3.15
N ASP A 69 -3.21 1.78 3.99
CA ASP A 69 -3.14 1.93 5.45
C ASP A 69 -1.72 2.31 5.91
N PHE A 70 -1.35 3.56 5.69
CA PHE A 70 -0.02 4.08 6.02
C PHE A 70 0.17 4.43 7.50
N ARG A 71 -0.73 4.03 8.41
CA ARG A 71 -0.64 4.43 9.83
C ARG A 71 0.63 3.93 10.50
N THR A 72 0.99 2.66 10.26
CA THR A 72 2.24 2.09 10.79
C THR A 72 3.44 2.79 10.18
N LEU A 73 3.46 2.98 8.86
CA LEU A 73 4.56 3.67 8.18
C LEU A 73 4.75 5.08 8.71
N LYS A 74 3.64 5.80 8.96
CA LYS A 74 3.64 7.18 9.46
C LYS A 74 4.33 7.32 10.82
N ALA A 75 4.26 6.29 11.67
CA ALA A 75 4.95 6.28 12.97
C ALA A 75 6.48 6.32 12.84
N TYR A 76 7.00 6.07 11.63
CA TYR A 76 8.43 6.06 11.31
C TYR A 76 8.79 7.09 10.22
N THR A 77 7.92 8.08 9.98
CA THR A 77 8.19 9.15 9.01
C THR A 77 8.34 10.48 9.72
N VAL A 78 9.44 11.18 9.45
CA VAL A 78 9.57 12.58 9.85
C VAL A 78 8.87 13.46 8.82
N PRO A 79 7.98 14.39 9.26
CA PRO A 79 7.44 15.42 8.38
C PRO A 79 8.60 16.25 7.78
N THR A 80 8.66 16.32 6.45
CA THR A 80 9.52 17.28 5.77
C THR A 80 8.73 18.59 5.61
N GLY A 81 8.94 19.54 6.53
CA GLY A 81 8.47 20.93 6.43
C GLY A 81 7.63 21.43 7.61
N THR A 82 8.19 22.41 8.33
CA THR A 82 7.45 23.54 8.93
C THR A 82 7.44 24.67 7.92
#